data_AF-A0AAN8AQX6-F1
#
_entry.id   AF-A0AAN8AQX6-F1
#
_cell.length_a   1.000
_cell.length_b   1.000
_cell.length_c   1.000
_cell.angle_alpha   90.00
_cell.angle_beta   90.00
_cell.angle_gamma   90.00
#
_symmetry.space_group_name_H-M   'P 1'
#
loop_
_entity.id
_entity.type
_entity.pdbx_description
1 polymer ?
#
loop_
_entity_poly.entity_id
_entity_poly.type
_entity_poly.pdbx_seq_one_letter_code
_entity_poly.pdbx_strand_id
1 'polypeptide(L)'
;MKRLLFTWCRGVKGLKMSATQIEEVSSRLTNLCPHIPSSFARRPRELKELERWKATEYRQFMLYTGKFVLKGVLTEEFYDHFMAFSVAMNILVSPALVDNHWKYAADLLRFFVERGREIYGNQFLIYNVHSMLNIAEDAVTFKGLDNCSAFKFENCLQTIKRKVRSGRCPLSQVVKRLEECSVQPMEYGRQKSNSSFILNRCECHEVIEERDGSQLCCVFQHPEPLFSVPCHSKLIGVLKFKINDTVLRWIPKDNLKQSAIKTPVSEKTGHSS
;
A
#
# COMPACT_ATOMS: atom_id res chain seq x y z
N MET A 1 -0.21 11.88 0.24
CA MET A 1 -1.16 11.15 1.11
C MET A 1 -1.53 11.86 2.40
N LYS A 2 -0.59 12.07 3.35
CA LYS A 2 -0.91 12.68 4.67
C LYS A 2 -1.77 13.94 4.55
N ARG A 3 -1.37 14.86 3.66
CA ARG A 3 -2.11 16.08 3.39
C ARG A 3 -3.59 15.85 3.02
N LEU A 4 -3.85 14.97 2.03
CA LEU A 4 -5.21 14.64 1.59
C LEU A 4 -6.07 14.13 2.75
N LEU A 5 -5.55 13.18 3.54
CA LEU A 5 -6.30 12.63 4.69
C LEU A 5 -6.58 13.70 5.75
N PHE A 6 -5.63 14.59 6.03
CA PHE A 6 -5.88 15.70 6.96
C PHE A 6 -6.92 16.67 6.40
N THR A 7 -6.89 16.98 5.10
CA THR A 7 -7.92 17.80 4.44
C THR A 7 -9.30 17.14 4.55
N TRP A 8 -9.42 15.85 4.24
CA TRP A 8 -10.71 15.16 4.28
C TRP A 8 -11.22 14.89 5.70
N CYS A 9 -10.36 14.73 6.70
CA CYS A 9 -10.80 14.46 8.08
C CYS A 9 -10.96 15.73 8.93
N ARG A 10 -10.21 16.79 8.63
CA ARG A 10 -10.06 17.97 9.50
C ARG A 10 -10.05 19.29 8.76
N GLY A 11 -10.23 19.28 7.44
CA GLY A 11 -10.29 20.48 6.63
C GLY A 11 -11.58 21.27 6.83
N VAL A 12 -11.73 22.29 5.99
CA VAL A 12 -12.91 23.16 5.95
C VAL A 12 -14.14 22.42 5.42
N LYS A 13 -15.33 22.95 5.76
CA LYS A 13 -16.61 22.46 5.25
C LYS A 13 -16.60 22.46 3.72
N GLY A 14 -17.10 21.40 3.09
CA GLY A 14 -17.05 21.18 1.65
C GLY A 14 -15.90 20.28 1.17
N LEU A 15 -14.74 20.33 1.84
CA LEU A 15 -13.61 19.43 1.56
C LEU A 15 -13.52 18.26 2.55
N LYS A 16 -14.14 18.43 3.72
CA LYS A 16 -14.13 17.50 4.83
C LYS A 16 -15.30 16.51 4.77
N MET A 17 -15.02 15.24 5.01
CA MET A 17 -16.00 14.18 5.26
C MET A 17 -16.81 14.45 6.53
N SER A 18 -18.08 14.03 6.54
CA SER A 18 -18.91 14.03 7.74
C SER A 18 -18.34 13.09 8.82
N ALA A 19 -18.81 13.24 10.06
CA ALA A 19 -18.44 12.30 11.14
C ALA A 19 -18.81 10.85 10.79
N THR A 20 -19.99 10.64 10.19
CA THR A 20 -20.47 9.32 9.77
C THR A 20 -19.60 8.73 8.65
N GLN A 21 -19.16 9.53 7.69
CA GLN A 21 -18.22 9.10 6.64
C GLN A 21 -16.84 8.73 7.23
N ILE A 22 -16.35 9.49 8.20
CA ILE A 22 -15.08 9.19 8.89
C ILE A 22 -15.18 7.86 9.66
N GLU A 23 -16.29 7.63 10.35
CA GLU A 23 -16.55 6.38 11.06
C GLU A 23 -16.69 5.19 10.11
N GLU A 24 -17.37 5.36 8.99
CA GLU A 24 -17.47 4.34 7.94
C GLU A 24 -16.09 3.95 7.40
N VAL A 25 -15.23 4.92 7.03
CA VAL A 25 -13.87 4.62 6.55
C VAL A 25 -13.03 3.96 7.64
N SER A 26 -13.17 4.41 8.89
CA SER A 26 -12.45 3.81 10.03
C SER A 26 -12.87 2.36 10.26
N SER A 27 -14.18 2.07 10.23
CA SER A 27 -14.73 0.72 10.32
C SER A 27 -14.19 -0.18 9.19
N ARG A 28 -14.21 0.31 7.94
CA ARG A 28 -13.64 -0.42 6.80
C ARG A 28 -12.14 -0.71 6.97
N LEU A 29 -11.36 0.23 7.52
CA LEU A 29 -9.94 0.01 7.81
C LEU A 29 -9.74 -1.08 8.87
N THR A 30 -10.52 -1.06 9.95
CA THR A 30 -10.46 -2.07 11.02
C THR A 30 -10.88 -3.44 10.50
N ASN A 31 -11.89 -3.51 9.64
CA ASN A 31 -12.33 -4.75 8.99
C ASN A 31 -11.28 -5.34 8.03
N LEU A 32 -10.35 -4.53 7.51
CA LEU A 32 -9.24 -5.02 6.70
C LEU A 32 -8.11 -5.64 7.54
N CYS A 33 -7.99 -5.32 8.84
CA CYS A 33 -6.88 -5.78 9.69
C CYS A 33 -6.61 -7.30 9.67
N PRO A 34 -7.63 -8.19 9.68
CA PRO A 34 -7.41 -9.64 9.60
C PRO A 34 -6.84 -10.10 8.26
N HIS A 35 -6.99 -9.30 7.20
CA HIS A 35 -6.61 -9.62 5.84
C HIS A 35 -5.27 -9.01 5.41
N ILE A 36 -4.57 -8.32 6.32
CA ILE A 36 -3.28 -7.69 6.02
C ILE A 36 -2.14 -8.67 6.23
N PRO A 37 -1.34 -8.95 5.18
CA PRO A 37 -0.19 -9.82 5.29
C PRO A 37 0.85 -9.36 6.32
N SER A 38 1.57 -10.32 6.90
CA SER A 38 2.67 -10.13 7.85
C SER A 38 3.90 -9.48 7.22
N SER A 39 3.94 -9.40 5.88
CA SER A 39 4.94 -8.61 5.15
C SER A 39 4.73 -7.10 5.32
N PHE A 40 3.54 -6.66 5.73
CA PHE A 40 3.31 -5.27 6.12
C PHE A 40 3.77 -5.05 7.56
N ALA A 41 4.59 -4.00 7.75
CA ALA A 41 5.13 -3.66 9.06
C ALA A 41 4.06 -3.27 10.11
N ARG A 42 2.88 -2.84 9.67
CA ARG A 42 1.75 -2.44 10.53
C ARG A 42 0.41 -2.82 9.90
N ARG A 43 -0.58 -3.04 10.77
CA ARG A 43 -1.99 -3.13 10.38
C ARG A 43 -2.61 -1.73 10.29
N PRO A 44 -3.64 -1.52 9.45
CA PRO A 44 -4.41 -0.29 9.38
C PRO A 44 -4.93 0.10 10.76
N ARG A 45 -4.98 1.41 11.00
CA ARG A 45 -5.60 2.00 12.18
C ARG A 45 -6.73 2.92 11.74
N GLU A 46 -7.57 3.31 12.67
CA GLU A 46 -8.68 4.21 12.40
C GLU A 46 -8.20 5.60 12.01
N LEU A 47 -9.05 6.36 11.30
CA LEU A 47 -8.74 7.74 10.90
C LEU A 47 -8.66 8.70 12.10
N LYS A 48 -9.24 8.34 13.26
CA LYS A 48 -9.11 9.12 14.49
C LYS A 48 -7.65 9.21 14.96
N GLU A 49 -6.84 8.20 14.67
CA GLU A 49 -5.41 8.15 15.05
C GLU A 49 -4.46 8.73 14.01
N LEU A 50 -4.96 9.46 13.00
CA LEU A 50 -4.19 9.93 11.85
C LEU A 50 -2.91 10.69 12.20
N GLU A 51 -2.86 11.40 13.32
CA GLU A 51 -1.64 12.08 13.82
C GLU A 51 -0.52 11.13 14.22
N ARG A 52 -0.88 9.95 14.70
CA ARG A 52 0.04 8.92 15.19
C ARG A 52 0.45 7.95 14.10
N TRP A 53 -0.12 8.07 12.90
CA TRP A 53 0.26 7.26 11.74
C TRP A 53 1.71 7.54 11.35
N LYS A 54 2.43 6.45 11.07
CA LYS A 54 3.80 6.48 10.56
C LYS A 54 3.77 6.45 9.03
N ALA A 55 4.91 6.78 8.43
CA ALA A 55 5.07 6.80 6.97
C ALA A 55 4.64 5.49 6.28
N THR A 56 4.93 4.33 6.89
CA THR A 56 4.53 3.01 6.34
C THR A 56 3.01 2.83 6.24
N GLU A 57 2.24 3.44 7.14
CA GLU A 57 0.77 3.33 7.14
C GLU A 57 0.15 4.26 6.10
N TYR A 58 0.68 5.48 5.97
CA TYR A 58 0.28 6.35 4.85
C TYR A 58 0.61 5.71 3.51
N ARG A 59 1.75 5.02 3.40
CA ARG A 59 2.13 4.29 2.19
C ARG A 59 1.18 3.11 1.94
N GLN A 60 0.86 2.31 2.96
CA GLN A 60 -0.10 1.22 2.85
C GLN A 60 -1.47 1.72 2.39
N PHE A 61 -1.94 2.83 2.96
CA PHE A 61 -3.19 3.47 2.57
C PHE A 61 -3.17 3.94 1.12
N MET A 62 -2.12 4.67 0.75
CA MET A 62 -1.93 5.20 -0.59
C MET A 62 -1.86 4.10 -1.65
N LEU A 63 -1.11 3.03 -1.40
CA LEU A 63 -0.87 2.00 -2.41
C LEU A 63 -1.99 0.95 -2.45
N TYR A 64 -2.61 0.63 -1.33
CA TYR A 64 -3.50 -0.54 -1.23
C TYR A 64 -4.88 -0.17 -0.66
N THR A 65 -4.96 0.10 0.64
CA THR A 65 -6.26 0.07 1.35
C THR A 65 -7.17 1.26 0.99
N GLY A 66 -6.61 2.42 0.68
CA GLY A 66 -7.35 3.65 0.38
C GLY A 66 -8.34 3.50 -0.79
N LYS A 67 -7.97 2.73 -1.82
CA LYS A 67 -8.85 2.46 -2.98
C LYS A 67 -10.15 1.80 -2.58
N PHE A 68 -10.12 0.94 -1.57
CA PHE A 68 -11.30 0.21 -1.10
C PHE A 68 -12.08 1.04 -0.09
N VAL A 69 -11.40 1.61 0.90
CA VAL A 69 -12.09 2.22 2.02
C VAL A 69 -12.73 3.57 1.67
N LEU A 70 -12.21 4.28 0.67
CA LEU A 70 -12.74 5.58 0.23
C LEU A 70 -13.86 5.47 -0.81
N LYS A 71 -14.00 4.33 -1.50
CA LYS A 71 -14.95 4.17 -2.61
C LYS A 71 -16.39 4.29 -2.11
N GLY A 72 -17.17 5.17 -2.74
CA GLY A 72 -18.55 5.47 -2.35
C GLY A 72 -18.69 6.24 -1.02
N VAL A 73 -17.57 6.68 -0.42
CA VAL A 73 -17.59 7.60 0.73
C VAL A 73 -17.23 9.01 0.26
N LEU A 74 -16.13 9.14 -0.48
CA LEU A 74 -15.76 10.39 -1.12
C LEU A 74 -16.68 10.67 -2.32
N THR A 75 -16.82 11.95 -2.68
CA THR A 75 -17.39 12.35 -3.97
C THR A 75 -16.53 11.77 -5.10
N GLU A 76 -17.12 11.56 -6.28
CA GLU A 76 -16.40 11.03 -7.44
C GLU A 76 -15.17 11.89 -7.77
N GLU A 77 -15.32 13.21 -7.75
CA GLU A 77 -14.21 14.14 -7.98
C GLU A 77 -13.01 13.92 -7.03
N PHE A 78 -13.26 13.74 -5.73
CA PHE A 78 -12.18 13.52 -4.75
C PHE A 78 -11.60 12.12 -4.86
N TYR A 79 -12.45 11.14 -5.17
CA TYR A 79 -12.03 9.75 -5.33
C TYR A 79 -11.17 9.58 -6.59
N ASP A 80 -11.55 10.16 -7.72
CA ASP A 80 -10.79 10.11 -8.97
C ASP A 80 -9.44 10.82 -8.84
N HIS A 81 -9.42 11.97 -8.17
CA HIS A 81 -8.19 12.66 -7.82
C HIS A 81 -7.24 11.78 -6.98
N PHE A 82 -7.78 11.11 -5.95
CA PHE A 82 -7.02 10.15 -5.16
C PHE A 82 -6.55 8.95 -6.00
N MET A 83 -7.40 8.42 -6.88
CA MET A 83 -7.09 7.25 -7.71
C MET A 83 -5.95 7.55 -8.69
N ALA A 84 -5.92 8.73 -9.32
CA ALA A 84 -4.80 9.16 -10.16
C ALA A 84 -3.47 9.10 -9.40
N PHE A 85 -3.42 9.71 -8.22
CA PHE A 85 -2.23 9.67 -7.35
C PHE A 85 -1.88 8.24 -6.92
N SER A 86 -2.87 7.48 -6.46
CA SER A 86 -2.68 6.12 -5.97
C SER A 86 -2.13 5.19 -7.06
N VAL A 87 -2.65 5.27 -8.28
CA VAL A 87 -2.20 4.47 -9.42
C VAL A 87 -0.82 4.90 -9.89
N ALA A 88 -0.56 6.20 -10.02
CA ALA A 88 0.76 6.70 -10.38
C ALA A 88 1.84 6.17 -9.42
N MET A 89 1.60 6.27 -8.11
CA MET A 89 2.55 5.77 -7.12
C MET A 89 2.72 4.24 -7.16
N ASN A 90 1.69 3.47 -7.48
CA ASN A 90 1.82 2.02 -7.68
C ASN A 90 2.74 1.67 -8.85
N ILE A 91 2.63 2.41 -9.95
CA ILE A 91 3.51 2.24 -11.12
C ILE A 91 4.95 2.59 -10.76
N LEU A 92 5.19 3.76 -10.16
CA LEU A 92 6.54 4.27 -9.88
C LEU A 92 7.29 3.48 -8.78
N VAL A 93 6.55 2.85 -7.88
CA VAL A 93 7.15 1.97 -6.86
C VAL A 93 7.59 0.62 -7.45
N SER A 94 6.86 0.11 -8.45
CA SER A 94 7.07 -1.24 -8.99
C SER A 94 8.18 -1.24 -10.05
N PRO A 95 9.31 -1.94 -9.82
CA PRO A 95 10.38 -2.05 -10.82
C PRO A 95 9.89 -2.68 -12.13
N ALA A 96 8.90 -3.57 -12.07
CA ALA A 96 8.33 -4.24 -13.23
C ALA A 96 7.41 -3.35 -14.08
N LEU A 97 6.89 -2.24 -13.51
CA LEU A 97 5.97 -1.34 -14.20
C LEU A 97 6.64 -0.04 -14.62
N VAL A 98 7.55 0.49 -13.80
CA VAL A 98 8.16 1.80 -13.99
C VAL A 98 8.83 1.92 -15.36
N ASP A 99 9.57 0.91 -15.80
CA ASP A 99 10.31 0.97 -17.07
C ASP A 99 9.41 1.23 -18.29
N ASN A 100 8.20 0.66 -18.31
CA ASN A 100 7.28 0.77 -19.44
C ASN A 100 6.18 1.82 -19.26
N HIS A 101 5.84 2.19 -18.01
CA HIS A 101 4.64 2.99 -17.71
C HIS A 101 4.93 4.28 -16.94
N TRP A 102 6.19 4.65 -16.71
CA TRP A 102 6.51 5.86 -15.96
C TRP A 102 5.95 7.14 -16.61
N LYS A 103 5.92 7.24 -17.95
CA LYS A 103 5.35 8.41 -18.65
C LYS A 103 3.88 8.59 -18.31
N TYR A 104 3.14 7.49 -18.32
CA TYR A 104 1.74 7.48 -17.92
C TYR A 104 1.57 7.87 -16.44
N ALA A 105 2.44 7.37 -15.56
CA ALA A 105 2.43 7.79 -14.16
C ALA A 105 2.77 9.29 -14.00
N ALA A 106 3.66 9.84 -14.84
CA ALA A 106 3.98 11.27 -14.86
C ALA A 106 2.77 12.11 -15.29
N ASP A 107 2.01 11.66 -16.29
CA ASP A 107 0.77 12.30 -16.71
C ASP A 107 -0.30 12.28 -15.60
N LEU A 108 -0.43 11.15 -14.90
CA LEU A 108 -1.32 11.05 -13.74
C LEU A 108 -0.90 11.98 -12.59
N LEU A 109 0.40 12.18 -12.37
CA LEU A 109 0.90 13.14 -11.37
C LEU A 109 0.71 14.59 -11.81
N ARG A 110 0.87 14.91 -13.11
CA ARG A 110 0.49 16.22 -13.67
C ARG A 110 -0.97 16.52 -13.42
N PHE A 111 -1.86 15.60 -13.80
CA PHE A 111 -3.28 15.69 -13.54
C PHE A 111 -3.57 15.88 -12.04
N PHE A 112 -2.93 15.09 -11.16
CA PHE A 112 -3.11 15.22 -9.72
C PHE A 112 -2.73 16.61 -9.18
N VAL A 113 -1.63 17.20 -9.67
CA VAL A 113 -1.18 18.53 -9.22
C VAL A 113 -2.13 19.62 -9.72
N GLU A 114 -2.47 19.60 -11.02
CA GLU A 114 -3.36 20.59 -11.64
C GLU A 114 -4.78 20.53 -11.06
N ARG A 115 -5.38 19.34 -11.07
CA ARG A 115 -6.72 19.12 -10.53
C ARG A 115 -6.78 19.35 -9.02
N GLY A 116 -5.69 19.06 -8.31
CA GLY A 116 -5.57 19.32 -6.87
C GLY A 116 -5.62 20.81 -6.54
N ARG A 117 -5.06 21.68 -7.40
CA ARG A 117 -5.16 23.14 -7.26
C ARG A 117 -6.61 23.61 -7.39
N GLU A 118 -7.35 23.05 -8.33
CA GLU A 118 -8.76 23.42 -8.56
C GLU A 118 -9.65 22.98 -7.39
N ILE A 119 -9.48 21.74 -6.93
CA ILE A 119 -10.30 21.16 -5.85
C ILE A 119 -9.98 21.80 -4.50
N TYR A 120 -8.71 21.92 -4.16
CA TYR A 120 -8.27 22.28 -2.80
C TYR A 120 -7.75 23.71 -2.69
N GLY A 121 -7.73 24.47 -3.78
CA GLY A 121 -7.20 25.83 -3.86
C GLY A 121 -5.67 25.91 -3.94
N ASN A 122 -5.16 27.13 -4.15
CA ASN A 122 -3.72 27.40 -4.31
C ASN A 122 -2.87 26.93 -3.12
N GLN A 123 -3.43 26.89 -1.91
CA GLN A 123 -2.76 26.38 -0.73
C GLN A 123 -2.29 24.92 -0.89
N PHE A 124 -2.95 24.13 -1.75
CA PHE A 124 -2.58 22.74 -2.02
C PHE A 124 -1.21 22.58 -2.67
N LEU A 125 -0.77 23.58 -3.41
CA LEU A 125 0.48 23.62 -4.15
C LEU A 125 1.67 23.99 -3.25
N ILE A 126 2.02 23.08 -2.34
CA ILE A 126 3.26 23.17 -1.57
C ILE A 126 4.43 22.54 -2.31
N TYR A 127 5.65 22.83 -1.86
CA TYR A 127 6.89 22.25 -2.40
C TYR A 127 6.79 20.74 -2.68
N ASN A 128 6.41 19.93 -1.68
CA ASN A 128 6.31 18.47 -1.83
C ASN A 128 5.28 18.01 -2.87
N VAL A 129 4.26 18.82 -3.18
CA VAL A 129 3.28 18.52 -4.23
C VAL A 129 3.87 18.85 -5.60
N HIS A 130 4.56 19.98 -5.72
CA HIS A 130 5.28 20.32 -6.96
C HIS A 130 6.39 19.33 -7.29
N SER A 131 7.16 18.87 -6.30
CA SER A 131 8.22 17.88 -6.51
C SER A 131 7.69 16.55 -7.08
N MET A 132 6.39 16.26 -6.97
CA MET A 132 5.80 15.06 -7.58
C MET A 132 5.89 15.10 -9.11
N LEU A 133 5.99 16.27 -9.75
CA LEU A 133 6.11 16.36 -11.20
C LEU A 133 7.43 15.75 -11.71
N ASN A 134 8.46 15.71 -10.87
CA ASN A 134 9.79 15.19 -11.23
C ASN A 134 10.03 13.76 -10.75
N ILE A 135 9.24 13.28 -9.77
CA ILE A 135 9.49 11.99 -9.10
C ILE A 135 9.39 10.78 -10.05
N ALA A 136 8.69 10.93 -11.18
CA ALA A 136 8.59 9.87 -12.18
C ALA A 136 9.94 9.61 -12.87
N GLU A 137 10.73 10.65 -13.13
CA GLU A 137 12.06 10.52 -13.73
C GLU A 137 13.06 9.89 -12.73
N ASP A 138 12.98 10.29 -11.46
CA ASP A 138 13.75 9.66 -10.38
C ASP A 138 13.43 8.16 -10.29
N ALA A 139 12.15 7.80 -10.34
CA ALA A 139 11.73 6.40 -10.28
C ALA A 139 12.34 5.56 -11.41
N VAL A 140 12.44 6.09 -12.63
CA VAL A 140 13.09 5.40 -13.76
C VAL A 140 14.57 5.24 -13.51
N THR A 141 15.22 6.34 -13.10
CA THR A 141 16.67 6.39 -12.83
C THR A 141 17.08 5.36 -11.79
N PHE A 142 16.31 5.23 -10.72
CA PHE A 142 16.58 4.30 -9.62
C PHE A 142 15.88 2.94 -9.75
N LYS A 143 15.20 2.66 -10.87
CA LYS A 143 14.45 1.40 -11.11
C LYS A 143 13.41 1.10 -10.03
N GLY A 144 12.69 2.14 -9.62
CA GLY A 144 11.61 2.10 -8.64
C GLY A 144 11.90 2.98 -7.42
N LEU A 145 10.86 3.64 -6.90
CA LEU A 145 10.99 4.59 -5.78
C LEU A 145 11.48 3.96 -4.47
N ASP A 146 11.36 2.64 -4.32
CA ASP A 146 11.85 1.96 -3.12
C ASP A 146 13.37 1.91 -3.06
N ASN A 147 14.04 2.01 -4.20
CA ASN A 147 15.50 1.98 -4.30
C ASN A 147 16.15 3.32 -3.93
N CYS A 148 15.41 4.43 -4.07
CA CYS A 148 15.85 5.76 -3.62
C CYS A 148 15.17 6.21 -2.32
N SER A 149 14.41 5.33 -1.66
CA SER A 149 13.72 5.65 -0.42
C SER A 149 14.66 5.67 0.80
N ALA A 150 14.40 6.60 1.73
CA ALA A 150 15.14 6.68 2.99
C ALA A 150 14.76 5.59 4.01
N PHE A 151 13.75 4.74 3.74
CA PHE A 151 13.26 3.75 4.71
C PHE A 151 14.35 2.77 5.16
N LYS A 152 15.18 2.27 4.23
CA LYS A 152 16.29 1.35 4.56
C LYS A 152 17.31 2.03 5.47
N PHE A 153 17.61 3.29 5.19
CA PHE A 153 18.54 4.10 5.97
C PHE A 153 18.00 4.41 7.37
N GLU A 154 16.75 4.87 7.49
CA GLU A 154 16.10 5.14 8.78
C GLU A 154 16.02 3.88 9.67
N ASN A 155 15.70 2.73 9.09
CA ASN A 155 15.70 1.45 9.80
C ASN A 155 17.10 1.09 10.32
N CYS A 156 18.14 1.29 9.50
CA CYS A 156 19.53 1.05 9.90
C CYS A 156 19.95 2.01 11.03
N LEU A 157 19.64 3.30 10.92
CA LEU A 157 19.90 4.30 11.96
C LEU A 157 19.23 3.93 13.28
N GLN A 158 18.00 3.39 13.25
CA GLN A 158 17.34 2.92 14.47
C GLN A 158 18.12 1.79 15.14
N THR A 159 18.64 0.84 14.37
CA THR A 159 19.48 -0.26 14.87
C THR A 159 20.77 0.25 15.48
N ILE A 160 21.45 1.20 14.81
CA ILE A 160 22.66 1.84 15.32
C ILE A 160 22.35 2.58 16.63
N LYS A 161 21.25 3.33 16.68
CA LYS A 161 20.84 4.07 17.88
C LYS A 161 20.62 3.15 19.08
N ARG A 162 20.07 1.94 18.90
CA ARG A 162 19.90 0.96 19.99
C ARG A 162 21.22 0.42 20.54
N LYS A 163 22.29 0.45 19.75
CA LYS A 163 23.64 0.06 20.19
C LYS A 163 24.32 1.14 21.05
N VAL A 164 23.82 2.37 21.03
CA VAL A 164 24.32 3.49 21.85
C VAL A 164 23.48 3.60 23.13
N ARG A 165 24.11 3.37 24.29
CA ARG A 165 23.45 3.47 25.61
C ARG A 165 23.66 4.83 26.28
N SER A 166 24.73 5.54 25.95
CA SER A 166 25.05 6.86 26.51
C SER A 166 25.76 7.75 25.50
N GLY A 167 25.77 9.06 25.74
CA GLY A 167 26.49 10.03 24.89
C GLY A 167 28.02 9.95 24.96
N ARG A 168 28.59 9.10 25.82
CA ARG A 168 30.04 8.99 26.02
C ARG A 168 30.65 8.02 25.01
N CYS A 169 31.50 8.51 24.11
CA CYS A 169 32.17 7.69 23.09
C CYS A 169 31.20 6.80 22.29
N PRO A 170 30.15 7.37 21.66
CA PRO A 170 29.10 6.59 20.99
C PRO A 170 29.64 5.72 19.85
N LEU A 171 30.68 6.19 19.14
CA LEU A 171 31.33 5.41 18.08
C LEU A 171 31.97 4.14 18.63
N SER A 172 32.75 4.24 19.71
CA SER A 172 33.36 3.08 20.36
C SER A 172 32.33 2.10 20.90
N GLN A 173 31.18 2.58 21.40
CA GLN A 173 30.07 1.71 21.81
C GLN A 173 29.52 0.91 20.62
N VAL A 174 29.29 1.56 19.48
CA VAL A 174 28.77 0.90 18.28
C VAL A 174 29.76 -0.13 17.74
N VAL A 175 31.05 0.22 17.62
CA VAL A 175 32.09 -0.69 17.12
C VAL A 175 32.18 -1.96 17.98
N LYS A 176 32.33 -1.81 19.30
CA LYS A 176 32.38 -2.96 20.22
C LYS A 176 31.13 -3.84 20.13
N ARG A 177 29.93 -3.24 20.00
CA ARG A 177 28.67 -3.96 19.85
C ARG A 177 28.47 -4.60 18.47
N LEU A 178 29.21 -4.19 17.45
CA LEU A 178 29.22 -4.86 16.15
C LEU A 178 30.15 -6.07 16.18
N GLU A 179 31.33 -5.93 16.80
CA GLU A 179 32.29 -7.04 17.03
C GLU A 179 31.66 -8.17 17.86
N GLU A 180 30.89 -7.84 18.90
CA GLU A 180 30.14 -8.83 19.69
C GLU A 180 29.07 -9.57 18.87
N CYS A 181 28.43 -8.91 17.89
CA CYS A 181 27.34 -9.48 17.11
C CYS A 181 27.79 -10.36 15.93
N SER A 182 29.03 -10.21 15.44
CA SER A 182 29.58 -11.04 14.34
C SER A 182 29.74 -12.53 14.69
N VAL A 183 29.43 -12.94 15.92
CA VAL A 183 29.69 -14.28 16.47
C VAL A 183 28.41 -15.11 16.68
N GLN A 184 27.20 -14.58 16.42
CA GLN A 184 25.95 -15.34 16.65
C GLN A 184 25.13 -15.59 15.37
N PRO A 185 24.58 -16.82 15.17
CA PRO A 185 23.64 -17.09 14.10
C PRO A 185 22.35 -16.30 14.30
N MET A 186 21.89 -15.65 13.23
CA MET A 186 20.66 -14.88 13.22
C MET A 186 19.46 -15.84 13.15
N GLU A 187 18.73 -16.01 14.25
CA GLU A 187 17.49 -16.78 14.27
C GLU A 187 16.39 -16.03 13.51
N TYR A 188 15.90 -16.64 12.42
CA TYR A 188 14.70 -16.20 11.72
C TYR A 188 13.47 -16.62 12.52
N GLY A 189 12.80 -15.64 13.14
CA GLY A 189 11.51 -15.86 13.80
C GLY A 189 10.48 -16.44 12.84
N ARG A 190 9.85 -17.56 13.25
CA ARG A 190 8.74 -18.21 12.55
C ARG A 190 7.57 -17.23 12.33
N GLN A 191 7.21 -17.01 11.06
CA GLN A 191 5.98 -16.30 10.69
C GLN A 191 4.78 -17.24 10.76
N LYS A 192 3.69 -16.78 11.39
CA LYS A 192 2.38 -17.44 11.37
C LYS A 192 1.42 -16.71 10.42
N SER A 193 0.82 -17.52 9.53
CA SER A 193 -0.40 -17.40 8.72
C SER A 193 -0.77 -16.04 8.12
N ASN A 194 -0.60 -15.91 6.79
CA ASN A 194 -1.57 -15.20 5.95
C ASN A 194 -1.95 -16.13 4.80
N SER A 195 -3.25 -16.31 4.61
CA SER A 195 -3.81 -17.39 3.83
C SER A 195 -3.92 -17.10 2.33
N SER A 196 -3.59 -15.91 1.84
CA SER A 196 -3.79 -15.55 0.43
C SER A 196 -2.51 -15.10 -0.27
N PHE A 197 -2.22 -15.72 -1.42
CA PHE A 197 -1.02 -15.50 -2.21
C PHE A 197 -1.36 -15.35 -3.70
N ILE A 198 -0.53 -14.61 -4.44
CA ILE A 198 -0.59 -14.49 -5.90
C ILE A 198 0.64 -15.21 -6.45
N LEU A 199 0.39 -16.28 -7.20
CA LEU A 199 1.44 -17.08 -7.84
C LEU A 199 1.83 -16.53 -9.21
N ASN A 200 0.83 -15.98 -9.93
CA ASN A 200 0.97 -15.41 -11.27
C ASN A 200 -0.07 -14.29 -11.43
N ARG A 201 0.15 -13.34 -12.36
CA ARG A 201 -0.76 -12.19 -12.63
C ARG A 201 -2.23 -12.57 -12.92
N CYS A 202 -2.53 -13.87 -13.03
CA CYS A 202 -3.84 -14.40 -13.40
C CYS A 202 -4.48 -15.33 -12.36
N GLU A 203 -3.79 -15.72 -11.26
CA GLU A 203 -4.32 -16.70 -10.30
C GLU A 203 -4.03 -16.26 -8.85
N CYS A 204 -5.09 -16.15 -8.05
CA CYS A 204 -5.01 -15.94 -6.60
C CYS A 204 -5.27 -17.27 -5.87
N HIS A 205 -4.55 -17.50 -4.78
CA HIS A 205 -4.51 -18.76 -4.07
C HIS A 205 -4.82 -18.53 -2.61
N GLU A 206 -5.80 -19.25 -2.08
CA GLU A 206 -6.08 -19.28 -0.65
C GLU A 206 -5.72 -20.65 -0.06
N VAL A 207 -4.76 -20.67 0.87
CA VAL A 207 -4.32 -21.89 1.53
C VAL A 207 -5.43 -22.38 2.46
N ILE A 208 -5.93 -23.58 2.20
CA ILE A 208 -6.96 -24.25 2.99
C ILE A 208 -6.31 -25.24 3.97
N GLU A 209 -5.40 -26.08 3.47
CA GLU A 209 -4.75 -27.15 4.24
C GLU A 209 -3.29 -27.28 3.82
N GLU A 210 -2.41 -27.68 4.74
CA GLU A 210 -1.03 -28.06 4.43
C GLU A 210 -0.84 -29.55 4.70
N ARG A 211 -0.23 -30.28 3.74
CA ARG A 211 0.26 -31.65 3.94
C ARG A 211 1.59 -31.85 3.24
N ASP A 212 2.55 -32.43 3.94
CA ASP A 212 3.81 -32.96 3.39
C ASP A 212 4.52 -32.01 2.40
N GLY A 213 4.73 -30.76 2.81
CA GLY A 213 5.45 -29.76 2.01
C GLY A 213 4.64 -29.14 0.86
N SER A 214 3.41 -29.60 0.62
CA SER A 214 2.46 -29.03 -0.33
C SER A 214 1.28 -28.37 0.39
N GLN A 215 0.66 -27.38 -0.27
CA GLN A 215 -0.50 -26.67 0.24
C GLN A 215 -1.70 -26.87 -0.68
N LEU A 216 -2.82 -27.31 -0.14
CA LEU A 216 -4.10 -27.31 -0.83
C LEU A 216 -4.61 -25.88 -0.89
N CYS A 217 -4.67 -25.32 -2.09
CA CYS A 217 -5.08 -23.95 -2.33
C CYS A 217 -6.42 -23.91 -3.08
N CYS A 218 -7.31 -23.01 -2.65
CA CYS A 218 -8.41 -22.52 -3.47
C CYS A 218 -7.84 -21.56 -4.52
N VAL A 219 -7.88 -21.96 -5.79
CA VAL A 219 -7.41 -21.18 -6.93
C VAL A 219 -8.58 -20.39 -7.49
N PHE A 220 -8.53 -19.06 -7.41
CA PHE A 220 -9.47 -18.18 -8.07
C PHE A 220 -9.03 -17.96 -9.52
N GLN A 221 -9.90 -18.34 -10.46
CA GLN A 221 -9.64 -18.24 -11.91
C GLN A 221 -10.41 -17.07 -12.52
N HIS A 222 -10.04 -16.71 -13.76
CA HIS A 222 -10.71 -15.65 -14.54
C HIS A 222 -10.78 -14.28 -13.83
N PRO A 223 -9.64 -13.64 -13.51
CA PRO A 223 -9.66 -12.35 -12.85
C PRO A 223 -10.33 -11.28 -13.74
N GLU A 224 -11.18 -10.47 -13.14
CA GLU A 224 -11.74 -9.26 -13.72
C GLU A 224 -11.03 -8.02 -13.13
N PRO A 225 -10.93 -6.91 -13.87
CA PRO A 225 -10.47 -5.66 -13.27
C PRO A 225 -11.52 -5.15 -12.28
N LEU A 226 -11.09 -4.73 -11.09
CA LEU A 226 -11.95 -4.08 -10.09
C LEU A 226 -12.40 -2.68 -10.55
N PHE A 227 -11.56 -2.00 -11.33
CA PHE A 227 -11.84 -0.72 -11.95
C PHE A 227 -11.05 -0.59 -13.27
N SER A 228 -11.57 0.24 -14.18
CA SER A 228 -10.95 0.53 -15.49
C SER A 228 -10.34 1.94 -15.56
N VAL A 229 -10.70 2.83 -14.63
CA VAL A 229 -10.22 4.22 -14.57
C VAL A 229 -9.41 4.40 -13.28
N PRO A 230 -8.23 5.05 -13.35
CA PRO A 230 -7.57 5.60 -14.54
C PRO A 230 -6.93 4.54 -15.45
N CYS A 231 -6.73 3.31 -14.98
CA CYS A 231 -6.30 2.19 -15.82
C CYS A 231 -6.97 0.89 -15.36
N HIS A 232 -6.90 -0.14 -16.19
CA HIS A 232 -7.30 -1.48 -15.76
C HIS A 232 -6.52 -1.89 -14.51
N SER A 233 -7.23 -2.15 -13.43
CA SER A 233 -6.66 -2.44 -12.11
C SER A 233 -5.74 -3.68 -12.12
N LYS A 234 -5.90 -4.58 -13.10
CA LYS A 234 -5.00 -5.71 -13.37
C LYS A 234 -3.55 -5.28 -13.53
N LEU A 235 -3.30 -4.11 -14.14
CA LEU A 235 -1.95 -3.58 -14.37
C LEU A 235 -1.17 -3.47 -13.05
N ILE A 236 -1.84 -3.06 -11.98
CA ILE A 236 -1.26 -2.83 -10.66
C ILE A 236 -1.58 -3.96 -9.67
N GLY A 237 -1.98 -5.14 -10.16
CA GLY A 237 -2.22 -6.31 -9.33
C GLY A 237 -3.48 -6.26 -8.46
N VAL A 238 -4.46 -5.43 -8.82
CA VAL A 238 -5.77 -5.38 -8.14
C VAL A 238 -6.78 -6.14 -8.98
N LEU A 239 -7.25 -7.28 -8.45
CA LEU A 239 -8.06 -8.26 -9.17
C LEU A 239 -9.39 -8.49 -8.43
N LYS A 240 -10.46 -8.71 -9.20
CA LYS A 240 -11.78 -9.14 -8.74
C LYS A 240 -12.03 -10.56 -9.25
N PHE A 241 -12.59 -11.42 -8.41
CA PHE A 241 -12.91 -12.80 -8.74
C PHE A 241 -14.35 -13.12 -8.36
N LYS A 242 -15.01 -13.99 -9.14
CA LYS A 242 -16.30 -14.56 -8.76
C LYS A 242 -16.06 -15.77 -7.86
N ILE A 243 -16.86 -15.90 -6.81
CA ILE A 243 -16.71 -16.98 -5.82
C ILE A 243 -16.93 -18.36 -6.49
N ASN A 244 -17.75 -18.42 -7.53
CA ASN A 244 -18.09 -19.67 -8.20
C ASN A 244 -16.99 -20.17 -9.16
N ASP A 245 -16.02 -19.32 -9.51
CA ASP A 245 -14.92 -19.65 -10.43
C ASP A 245 -13.66 -20.07 -9.66
N THR A 246 -13.82 -21.07 -8.79
CA THR A 246 -12.75 -21.58 -7.93
C THR A 246 -12.45 -23.05 -8.19
N VAL A 247 -11.16 -23.38 -8.22
CA VAL A 247 -10.67 -24.77 -8.36
C VAL A 247 -9.74 -25.09 -7.20
N LEU A 248 -9.85 -26.29 -6.62
CA LEU A 248 -8.92 -26.76 -5.60
C LEU A 248 -7.68 -27.37 -6.26
N ARG A 249 -6.48 -26.91 -5.90
CA ARG A 249 -5.21 -27.41 -6.44
C ARG A 249 -4.15 -27.52 -5.36
N TRP A 250 -3.37 -28.60 -5.40
CA TRP A 250 -2.17 -28.74 -4.59
C TRP A 250 -1.02 -27.96 -5.21
N ILE A 251 -0.34 -27.14 -4.41
CA ILE A 251 0.74 -26.26 -4.87
C ILE A 251 1.95 -26.37 -3.93
N PRO A 252 3.16 -26.53 -4.48
CA PRO A 252 4.39 -26.47 -3.70
C PRO A 252 4.57 -25.12 -3.01
N LYS A 253 5.02 -25.12 -1.75
CA LYS A 253 5.23 -23.90 -0.96
C LYS A 253 6.15 -22.87 -1.65
N ASP A 254 7.15 -23.33 -2.39
CA ASP A 254 8.16 -22.48 -3.03
C ASP A 254 7.60 -21.54 -4.09
N ASN A 255 6.41 -21.83 -4.61
CA ASN A 255 5.79 -21.05 -5.66
C ASN A 255 4.95 -19.87 -5.12
N LEU A 256 4.66 -19.83 -3.81
CA LEU A 256 3.81 -18.82 -3.15
C LEU A 256 4.62 -17.63 -2.61
N LYS A 257 5.15 -16.80 -3.52
CA LYS A 257 6.11 -15.73 -3.15
C LYS A 257 5.49 -14.38 -2.81
N GLN A 258 4.29 -14.06 -3.29
CA GLN A 258 3.64 -12.77 -3.08
C GLN A 258 2.35 -12.92 -2.27
N SER A 259 2.24 -12.26 -1.13
CA SER A 259 1.01 -12.23 -0.33
C SER A 259 0.02 -11.19 -0.86
N ALA A 260 -1.27 -11.45 -0.72
CA ALA A 260 -2.35 -10.56 -1.16
C ALA A 260 -3.25 -10.12 0.00
N ILE A 261 -3.87 -8.95 -0.15
CA ILE A 261 -4.98 -8.50 0.71
C ILE A 261 -6.27 -8.97 0.05
N LYS A 262 -6.98 -9.90 0.68
CA LYS A 262 -8.28 -10.40 0.23
C LYS A 262 -9.39 -9.73 1.04
N THR A 263 -10.39 -9.16 0.38
CA THR A 263 -11.56 -8.58 1.06
C THR A 263 -12.82 -8.82 0.22
N PRO A 264 -13.98 -9.12 0.84
CA PRO A 264 -15.23 -9.22 0.11
C PRO A 264 -15.61 -7.85 -0.48
N VAL A 265 -16.00 -7.83 -1.75
CA VAL A 265 -16.53 -6.62 -2.39
C VAL A 265 -18.04 -6.60 -2.17
N SER A 266 -18.53 -5.71 -1.31
CA SER A 266 -19.97 -5.45 -1.22
C SER A 266 -20.37 -4.60 -2.43
N GLU A 267 -21.02 -5.23 -3.41
CA GLU A 267 -21.75 -4.52 -4.46
C GLU A 267 -23.01 -3.96 -3.82
N LYS A 268 -22.94 -2.73 -3.27
CA LYS A 268 -24.16 -1.94 -3.15
C LYS A 268 -24.58 -1.61 -4.58
N THR A 269 -25.58 -2.35 -5.06
CA THR A 269 -26.29 -2.10 -6.30
C THR A 269 -26.59 -0.60 -6.42
N GLY A 270 -26.09 0.00 -7.51
CA GLY A 270 -26.41 1.38 -7.84
C GLY A 270 -27.92 1.54 -7.91
N HIS A 271 -28.45 2.47 -7.13
CA HIS A 271 -29.74 3.05 -7.44
C HIS A 271 -29.54 3.93 -8.67
N SER A 272 -29.77 3.36 -9.85
CA SER A 272 -30.19 4.12 -11.01
C SER A 272 -31.57 4.69 -10.69
N SER A 273 -31.60 5.99 -10.37
CA SER A 273 -32.80 6.82 -10.53
C SER A 273 -32.79 7.41 -11.94
#